data_AF-A0A419SDI3-F1
#
_entry.id   AF-A0A419SDI3-F1
#
_cell.length_a   1.000
_cell.length_b   1.000
_cell.length_c   1.000
_cell.angle_alpha   90.00
_cell.angle_beta   90.00
_cell.angle_gamma   90.00
#
_symmetry.space_group_name_H-M   'P 1'
#
loop_
_entity.id
_entity.type
_entity.pdbx_description
1 polymer ?
#
loop_
_entity_poly.entity_id
_entity_poly.type
_entity_poly.pdbx_seq_one_letter_code
_entity_poly.pdbx_strand_id
1 'polypeptide(L)' 'MIVRFLIHILIKLLGDDEEMMALLLAQRVILDKLDFEDVPPVLKPQVYDYLLDSGVEFLAGDYQPPSTE' A
#
# COMPACT_ATOMS: atom_id res chain seq x y z
N MET A 1 4.55 -16.98 27.19
CA MET A 1 5.09 -17.17 25.82
C MET A 1 3.97 -17.25 24.77
N ILE A 2 2.96 -18.12 24.93
CA ILE A 2 1.82 -18.25 23.99
C ILE A 2 1.00 -16.97 23.79
N VAL A 3 0.75 -16.19 24.86
CA VAL A 3 -0.05 -14.95 24.76
C VAL A 3 0.63 -13.89 23.88
N ARG A 4 1.97 -13.75 23.97
CA ARG A 4 2.74 -12.83 23.10
C ARG A 4 2.73 -13.27 21.63
N PHE A 5 2.71 -14.58 21.38
CA PHE A 5 2.63 -15.14 20.03
C PHE A 5 1.26 -14.90 19.39
N LEU A 6 0.17 -15.11 20.15
CA LEU A 6 -1.19 -14.84 19.69
C LEU A 6 -1.43 -13.35 19.45
N ILE A 7 -0.89 -12.47 20.31
CA ILE A 7 -0.93 -11.01 20.10
C ILE A 7 -0.16 -10.62 18.84
N HIS A 8 1.01 -11.22 18.58
CA HIS A 8 1.76 -10.97 17.34
C HIS A 8 1.00 -11.40 16.08
N ILE A 9 0.36 -12.57 16.11
CA ILE A 9 -0.48 -13.05 15.00
C ILE A 9 -1.70 -12.14 14.82
N LEU A 10 -2.33 -11.70 15.91
CA LEU A 10 -3.45 -10.78 15.88
C LEU A 10 -3.04 -9.42 15.29
N ILE A 11 -1.91 -8.85 15.71
CA ILE A 11 -1.40 -7.58 15.17
C ILE A 11 -1.07 -7.73 13.67
N LYS A 12 -0.42 -8.83 13.27
CA LYS A 12 -0.22 -9.14 11.84
C LYS A 12 -1.51 -9.32 11.05
N LEU A 13 -2.58 -9.78 11.69
CA LEU A 13 -3.92 -9.88 11.08
C LEU A 13 -4.67 -8.54 11.06
N LEU A 14 -4.30 -7.59 11.92
CA LEU A 14 -4.89 -6.25 11.96
C LEU A 14 -4.21 -5.24 11.02
N GLY A 15 -3.07 -5.59 10.42
CA GLY A 15 -2.37 -4.81 9.40
C GLY A 15 -1.08 -4.19 9.90
N ASP A 16 -0.05 -4.19 9.06
CA ASP A 16 1.19 -3.45 9.30
C ASP A 16 0.94 -1.93 9.19
N ASP A 17 1.72 -1.12 9.90
CA ASP A 17 1.60 0.33 9.84
C ASP A 17 1.84 0.83 8.41
N GLU A 18 2.74 0.16 7.67
CA GLU A 18 3.01 0.45 6.26
C GLU A 18 1.83 0.08 5.34
N GLU A 19 1.16 -1.06 5.58
CA GLU A 19 0.00 -1.49 4.80
C GLU A 19 -1.19 -0.52 4.97
N MET A 20 -1.48 -0.12 6.23
CA MET A 20 -2.53 0.85 6.51
C MET A 20 -2.21 2.21 5.88
N MET A 21 -0.94 2.64 5.92
CA MET A 21 -0.50 3.89 5.31
C MET A 21 -0.58 3.82 3.78
N ALA A 22 -0.15 2.72 3.16
CA ALA A 22 -0.27 2.53 1.71
C ALA A 22 -1.72 2.54 1.25
N LEU A 23 -2.63 1.87 1.98
CA LEU A 23 -4.06 1.88 1.66
C LEU A 23 -4.65 3.29 1.76
N LEU A 24 -4.27 4.07 2.78
CA LEU A 24 -4.70 5.46 2.93
C LEU A 24 -4.20 6.33 1.76
N LEU A 25 -2.93 6.17 1.37
CA LEU A 25 -2.36 6.94 0.25
C LEU A 25 -3.00 6.54 -1.08
N ALA A 26 -3.25 5.25 -1.33
CA ALA A 26 -3.97 4.77 -2.51
C ALA A 26 -5.35 5.44 -2.61
N GLN A 27 -6.11 5.51 -1.52
CA GLN A 27 -7.39 6.23 -1.50
C GLN A 27 -7.22 7.72 -1.81
N ARG A 28 -6.17 8.38 -1.33
CA ARG A 28 -5.91 9.79 -1.66
C ARG A 28 -5.58 10.00 -3.14
N VAL A 29 -4.86 9.07 -3.76
CA VAL A 29 -4.58 9.09 -5.20
C VAL A 29 -5.89 8.90 -5.99
N ILE A 30 -6.71 7.91 -5.62
CA ILE A 30 -8.02 7.65 -6.25
C ILE A 30 -8.96 8.86 -6.16
N LEU A 31 -8.92 9.59 -5.05
CA LEU A 31 -9.76 10.77 -4.79
C LEU A 31 -9.18 12.08 -5.33
N ASP A 32 -8.06 12.03 -6.08
CA ASP A 32 -7.40 13.21 -6.65
C ASP A 32 -6.99 14.22 -5.55
N LYS A 33 -6.47 13.69 -4.42
CA LYS A 33 -5.99 14.45 -3.24
C LYS A 33 -4.48 14.32 -3.01
N LEU A 34 -3.81 13.55 -3.86
CA LEU A 34 -2.38 13.28 -3.86
C LEU A 34 -2.01 12.73 -5.24
N ASP A 35 -1.00 13.31 -5.89
CA ASP A 35 -0.47 12.75 -7.12
C ASP A 35 0.38 11.50 -6.79
N PHE A 36 0.32 10.46 -7.62
CA PHE A 36 1.10 9.24 -7.39
C PHE A 36 2.62 9.51 -7.35
N GLU A 37 3.07 10.56 -8.04
CA GLU A 37 4.46 11.02 -8.05
C GLU A 37 4.97 11.38 -6.65
N ASP A 38 4.08 11.94 -5.81
CA ASP A 38 4.35 12.41 -4.44
C ASP A 38 4.26 11.30 -3.37
N VAL A 39 3.85 10.08 -3.75
CA VAL A 39 3.83 8.93 -2.84
C VAL A 39 5.28 8.59 -2.43
N PRO A 40 5.56 8.34 -1.13
CA PRO A 40 6.90 7.94 -0.69
C PRO A 40 7.39 6.70 -1.45
N PRO A 41 8.65 6.68 -1.96
CA PRO A 41 9.16 5.58 -2.78
C PRO A 41 9.01 4.19 -2.16
N VAL A 42 9.14 4.09 -0.83
CA VAL A 42 8.98 2.84 -0.08
C VAL A 42 7.54 2.29 -0.13
N LEU A 43 6.54 3.16 -0.24
CA LEU A 43 5.12 2.79 -0.30
C LEU A 43 4.59 2.68 -1.74
N LYS A 44 5.31 3.20 -2.74
CA LYS A 44 4.87 3.17 -4.15
C LYS A 44 4.50 1.77 -4.66
N PRO A 45 5.25 0.69 -4.39
CA PRO A 45 4.87 -0.65 -4.81
C PRO A 45 3.49 -1.06 -4.27
N GLN A 46 3.28 -0.89 -2.97
CA GLN A 46 2.04 -1.33 -2.32
C GLN A 46 0.84 -0.42 -2.66
N VAL A 47 1.07 0.89 -2.82
CA VAL A 47 0.05 1.81 -3.35
C VAL A 47 -0.35 1.43 -4.76
N TYR A 48 0.64 1.11 -5.63
CA TYR A 48 0.38 0.66 -6.99
C TYR A 48 -0.45 -0.63 -7.02
N ASP A 49 -0.12 -1.60 -6.17
CA ASP A 49 -0.90 -2.84 -6.06
C ASP A 49 -2.38 -2.57 -5.72
N TYR A 50 -2.65 -1.64 -4.79
CA TYR A 50 -4.04 -1.24 -4.50
C TYR A 50 -4.75 -0.52 -5.64
N LEU A 51 -4.03 0.27 -6.44
CA LEU A 51 -4.59 0.91 -7.64
C LEU A 51 -4.92 -0.14 -8.72
N LEU A 52 -4.04 -1.13 -8.91
CA LEU A 52 -4.22 -2.25 -9.82
C LEU A 52 -5.42 -3.12 -9.42
N ASP A 53 -5.51 -3.49 -8.14
CA ASP A 53 -6.65 -4.24 -7.59
C ASP A 53 -7.98 -3.48 -7.74
N SER A 54 -7.92 -2.14 -7.77
CA SER A 54 -9.07 -1.26 -7.99
C SER A 54 -9.36 -0.96 -9.46
N GLY A 55 -8.51 -1.42 -10.39
CA GLY A 55 -8.63 -1.18 -11.84
C GLY A 55 -8.40 0.28 -12.26
N VAL A 56 -7.57 1.00 -11.51
CA VAL A 56 -7.25 2.42 -11.73
C VAL A 56 -5.74 2.68 -11.72
N GLU A 57 -4.94 1.69 -12.09
CA GLU A 57 -3.48 1.76 -12.19
C GLU A 57 -2.98 2.85 -13.14
N PHE A 58 -3.81 3.31 -14.09
CA PHE A 58 -3.50 4.45 -14.96
C PHE A 58 -3.22 5.76 -14.18
N LEU A 59 -3.68 5.86 -12.93
CA LEU A 59 -3.36 6.97 -12.03
C LEU A 59 -1.89 7.00 -11.60
N ALA A 60 -1.16 5.89 -11.77
CA ALA A 60 0.27 5.81 -11.49
C ALA A 60 1.16 6.24 -12.67
N GLY A 61 0.58 6.65 -13.80
CA GLY A 61 1.32 7.07 -14.99
C GLY A 61 2.20 5.96 -15.55
N ASP A 62 3.47 6.29 -15.85
CA ASP A 62 4.45 5.34 -16.41
C ASP A 62 5.19 4.53 -15.33
N TYR A 63 4.70 4.51 -14.08
CA TYR A 63 5.35 3.76 -13.02
C TYR A 63 5.39 2.26 -13.34
N GLN A 64 6.59 1.67 -13.22
CA GLN A 64 6.80 0.24 -13.29
C GLN A 64 7.17 -0.28 -11.91
N PRO A 65 6.40 -1.22 -11.34
CA PRO A 65 6.77 -1.83 -10.08
C PRO A 65 8.14 -2.52 -10.22
N PRO A 66 8.97 -2.53 -9.16
CA PRO A 66 10.24 -3.24 -9.18
C PRO A 66 9.99 -4.70 -9.52
N SER A 67 10.75 -5.24 -10.47
CA SER A 67 10.65 -6.64 -10.87
C SER A 67 10.93 -7.55 -9.67
N THR A 68 9.93 -8.31 -9.26
CA THR A 68 10.06 -9.38 -8.26
C THR A 68 10.90 -10.49 -8.91
N GLU A 69 12.17 -10.59 -8.54
CA GLU A 69 13.01 -11.77 -8.84
C GLU A 69 12.50 -13.00 -8.08
#